data_AF-A0A399NSF1-F1
#
_entry.id   AF-A0A399NSF1-F1
#
_cell.length_a   1.000
_cell.length_b   1.000
_cell.length_c   1.000
_cell.angle_alpha   90.00
_cell.angle_beta   90.00
_cell.angle_gamma   90.00
#
_symmetry.space_group_name_H-M   'P 1'
#
loop_
_entity.id
_entity.type
_entity.pdbx_description
1 polymer ?
#
loop_
_entity_poly.entity_id
_entity_poly.type
_entity_poly.pdbx_seq_one_letter_code
_entity_poly.pdbx_strand_id
1 'polypeptide(L)'
;MLRDQGRGLPADAGRARLRWTGSMPRRPSARSLAAAPLTILVVLTLTGCGAASAVGGMTTPADARVYATAADADGRIPTWIPADATDIRIKTSLRGEGAILAFRSATPADRLGCDAAPADSAAPTVQDTWWPDPSPAAAMACGDGWLAAADGDAVHAWLPKGSPALDL
;
A
#
# COMPACT_ATOMS: atom_id res chain seq x y z
N MET A 1 61.12 -40.00 -3.10
CA MET A 1 60.42 -41.24 -2.72
C MET A 1 58.94 -41.02 -3.00
N LEU A 2 58.21 -41.85 -3.73
CA LEU A 2 58.53 -43.04 -4.48
C LEU A 2 57.28 -43.30 -5.34
N ARG A 3 57.46 -43.35 -6.67
CA ARG A 3 56.79 -44.28 -7.60
C ARG A 3 55.27 -44.21 -7.74
N ASP A 4 54.66 -44.51 -8.87
CA ASP A 4 55.04 -44.76 -10.26
C ASP A 4 53.64 -44.76 -10.91
N GLN A 5 53.40 -44.03 -11.99
CA GLN A 5 53.55 -44.55 -13.35
C GLN A 5 52.88 -45.89 -13.63
N GLY A 6 52.15 -45.90 -14.74
CA GLY A 6 51.82 -47.13 -15.46
C GLY A 6 50.42 -47.02 -16.02
N ARG A 7 50.26 -46.54 -17.27
CA ARG A 7 50.30 -47.36 -18.50
C ARG A 7 49.20 -48.44 -18.49
N GLY A 8 48.38 -48.62 -19.51
CA GLY A 8 48.25 -48.07 -20.87
C GLY A 8 46.79 -48.30 -21.31
N LEU A 9 46.25 -47.58 -22.30
CA LEU A 9 46.25 -47.91 -23.74
C LEU A 9 45.91 -49.40 -24.03
N PRO A 10 45.09 -49.77 -25.05
CA PRO A 10 44.58 -48.94 -26.16
C PRO A 10 43.13 -49.26 -26.66
N ALA A 11 42.73 -48.47 -27.66
CA ALA A 11 41.96 -48.81 -28.87
C ALA A 11 40.47 -49.23 -28.82
N ASP A 12 39.75 -48.60 -29.75
CA ASP A 12 38.58 -49.07 -30.51
C ASP A 12 37.28 -49.37 -29.72
N ALA A 13 36.09 -49.20 -30.26
CA ALA A 13 35.53 -48.57 -31.44
C ALA A 13 34.00 -48.66 -31.25
N GLY A 14 33.24 -47.94 -32.05
CA GLY A 14 31.93 -48.45 -32.46
C GLY A 14 30.73 -48.01 -31.62
N ARG A 15 30.01 -47.05 -32.21
CA ARG A 15 28.62 -46.68 -31.92
C ARG A 15 27.72 -47.89 -31.72
N ALA A 16 26.83 -47.81 -30.72
CA ALA A 16 25.51 -48.41 -30.82
C ALA A 16 24.50 -47.53 -30.08
N ARG A 17 23.68 -46.79 -30.84
CA ARG A 17 22.41 -46.27 -30.32
C ARG A 17 21.49 -47.46 -30.17
N LEU A 18 21.06 -47.76 -28.95
CA LEU A 18 19.92 -48.64 -28.73
C LEU A 18 18.83 -47.88 -27.98
N ARG A 19 17.65 -48.01 -28.59
CA ARG A 19 16.43 -47.27 -28.41
C ARG A 19 15.61 -47.99 -27.35
N TRP A 20 15.24 -47.23 -26.32
CA TRP A 20 14.05 -47.33 -25.48
C TRP A 20 13.17 -48.59 -25.59
N THR A 21 12.98 -49.30 -24.48
CA THR A 21 11.66 -49.70 -23.92
C THR A 21 11.91 -50.27 -22.51
N GLY A 22 11.56 -49.52 -21.46
CA GLY A 22 11.72 -49.96 -20.07
C GLY A 22 10.44 -49.77 -19.28
N SER A 23 9.57 -50.78 -19.31
CA SER A 23 8.44 -50.95 -18.39
C SER A 23 8.93 -51.66 -17.12
N MET A 24 8.66 -51.03 -15.96
CA MET A 24 9.01 -51.53 -14.62
C MET A 24 8.27 -52.83 -14.27
N PRO A 25 8.83 -53.63 -13.35
CA PRO A 25 8.06 -53.91 -12.13
C PRO A 25 8.86 -53.84 -10.83
N ARG A 26 8.11 -53.54 -9.78
CA ARG A 26 8.49 -53.16 -8.42
C ARG A 26 9.05 -54.31 -7.58
N ARG A 27 9.94 -54.00 -6.64
CA ARG A 27 9.99 -54.67 -5.33
C ARG A 27 10.21 -53.67 -4.18
N PRO A 28 9.74 -54.01 -2.96
CA PRO A 28 9.34 -53.08 -1.91
C PRO A 28 10.29 -53.11 -0.69
N SER A 29 9.87 -52.47 0.41
CA SER A 29 10.41 -52.49 1.78
C SER A 29 11.52 -51.45 2.06
N ALA A 30 11.15 -50.22 2.45
CA ALA A 30 10.81 -49.79 3.82
C ALA A 30 12.02 -49.58 4.74
N ARG A 31 12.40 -48.31 4.93
CA ARG A 31 12.67 -47.75 6.26
C ARG A 31 12.61 -46.23 6.20
N SER A 32 11.61 -45.71 6.90
CA SER A 32 11.31 -44.30 7.08
C SER A 32 12.43 -43.59 7.83
N LEU A 33 12.95 -42.53 7.24
CA LEU A 33 13.44 -41.39 8.00
C LEU A 33 12.60 -40.19 7.55
N ALA A 34 11.71 -39.79 8.44
CA ALA A 34 10.96 -38.55 8.33
C ALA A 34 11.96 -37.38 8.38
N ALA A 35 11.86 -36.49 7.40
CA ALA A 35 12.30 -35.11 7.51
C ALA A 35 11.36 -34.26 6.65
N ALA A 36 10.38 -33.68 7.34
CA ALA A 36 9.44 -32.62 7.02
C ALA A 36 9.10 -32.30 5.55
N PRO A 37 7.81 -32.28 5.15
CA PRO A 37 7.44 -31.53 3.95
C PRO A 37 7.80 -30.06 4.20
N LEU A 38 8.72 -29.52 3.39
CA LEU A 38 8.84 -28.08 3.18
C LEU A 38 7.55 -27.61 2.53
N THR A 39 6.51 -27.38 3.34
CA THR A 39 5.37 -26.56 2.95
C THR A 39 5.91 -25.14 2.81
N ILE A 40 6.38 -24.81 1.62
CA ILE A 40 6.54 -23.41 1.21
C ILE A 40 5.12 -22.87 1.09
N LEU A 41 4.59 -22.35 2.20
CA LEU A 41 3.50 -21.39 2.16
C LEU A 41 4.09 -20.16 1.48
N VAL A 42 3.96 -20.07 0.15
CA VAL A 42 4.10 -18.79 -0.54
C VAL A 42 2.86 -18.00 -0.16
N VAL A 43 2.94 -17.29 0.97
CA VAL A 43 2.07 -16.16 1.23
C VAL A 43 2.39 -15.18 0.10
N LEU A 44 1.47 -15.04 -0.86
CA LEU A 44 1.47 -13.88 -1.75
C LEU A 44 1.20 -12.67 -0.85
N THR A 45 2.27 -12.14 -0.25
CA THR A 45 2.26 -10.80 0.32
C THR A 45 1.82 -9.87 -0.80
N LEU A 46 0.67 -9.23 -0.60
CA LEU A 46 0.05 -8.27 -1.51
C LEU A 46 1.11 -7.54 -2.33
N THR A 47 1.07 -7.72 -3.65
CA THR A 47 1.65 -6.78 -4.60
C THR A 47 0.83 -5.50 -4.54
N GLY A 48 1.00 -4.74 -3.46
CA GLY A 48 0.57 -3.36 -3.33
C GLY A 48 1.71 -2.42 -3.70
N CYS A 49 2.38 -2.68 -4.82
CA CYS A 49 3.17 -1.63 -5.46
C CYS A 49 2.15 -0.69 -6.06
N GLY A 50 1.72 0.30 -5.27
CA GLY A 50 1.02 1.46 -5.80
C GLY A 50 1.93 2.08 -6.84
N ALA A 51 1.71 1.71 -8.10
CA ALA A 51 2.29 2.37 -9.23
C ALA A 51 2.01 3.86 -9.01
N ALA A 52 3.09 4.61 -8.84
CA ALA A 52 3.07 6.05 -8.77
C ALA A 52 2.11 6.56 -9.85
N SER A 53 1.08 7.29 -9.43
CA SER A 53 0.29 8.15 -10.32
C SER A 53 1.23 9.26 -10.82
N ALA A 54 2.15 8.91 -11.70
CA ALA A 54 3.06 9.82 -12.37
C ALA A 54 2.34 10.51 -13.53
N VAL A 55 1.20 11.15 -13.24
CA VAL A 55 0.62 12.23 -14.08
C VAL A 55 -0.17 13.18 -13.17
N GLY A 56 0.49 13.74 -12.15
CA GLY A 56 0.02 14.98 -11.52
C GLY A 56 0.52 16.14 -12.38
N GLY A 57 -0.38 16.76 -13.16
CA GLY A 57 -0.03 17.80 -14.13
C GLY A 57 0.79 18.94 -13.52
N MET A 58 1.80 19.40 -14.27
CA MET A 58 2.45 20.72 -14.19
C MET A 58 2.30 21.40 -12.81
N THR A 59 2.93 20.83 -11.78
CA THR A 59 2.41 20.87 -10.42
C THR A 59 2.59 22.22 -9.74
N THR A 60 1.47 22.81 -9.29
CA THR A 60 1.50 23.72 -8.15
C THR A 60 2.23 23.02 -7.00
N PRO A 61 3.24 23.63 -6.37
CA PRO A 61 3.96 23.02 -5.27
C PRO A 61 2.97 22.62 -4.17
N ALA A 62 3.01 21.34 -3.79
CA ALA A 62 2.14 20.76 -2.78
C ALA A 62 2.91 19.68 -2.04
N ASP A 63 2.60 19.53 -0.76
CA ASP A 63 3.11 18.47 0.08
C ASP A 63 2.08 17.34 0.17
N ALA A 64 2.44 16.14 -0.26
CA ALA A 64 1.56 14.96 -0.22
C ALA A 64 2.11 13.90 0.73
N ARG A 65 1.24 13.34 1.57
CA ARG A 65 1.59 12.32 2.58
C ARG A 65 0.53 11.24 2.63
N VAL A 66 0.96 10.01 2.91
CA VAL A 66 0.09 8.85 3.10
C VAL A 66 0.57 8.08 4.33
N TYR A 67 -0.37 7.71 5.19
CA TYR A 67 -0.13 6.92 6.39
C TYR A 67 -1.10 5.73 6.40
N ALA A 68 -0.60 4.56 6.80
CA ALA A 68 -1.47 3.39 6.92
C ALA A 68 -2.41 3.54 8.12
N THR A 69 -1.92 4.10 9.23
CA THR A 69 -2.69 4.35 10.46
C THR A 69 -2.40 5.73 11.05
N ALA A 70 -3.27 6.19 11.95
CA ALA A 70 -3.04 7.41 12.74
C ALA A 70 -1.76 7.34 13.59
N ALA A 71 -1.38 6.16 14.07
CA ALA A 71 -0.15 5.97 14.85
C ALA A 71 1.11 6.21 13.98
N ASP A 72 1.10 5.78 12.72
CA ASP A 72 2.23 5.98 11.79
C ASP A 72 2.47 7.46 11.43
N ALA A 73 1.41 8.27 11.56
CA ALA A 73 1.51 9.71 11.33
C ALA A 73 2.31 10.44 12.41
N ASP A 74 2.42 9.88 13.63
CA ASP A 74 3.22 10.45 14.73
C ASP A 74 2.92 11.94 14.97
N GLY A 75 1.63 12.29 15.12
CA GLY A 75 1.19 13.66 15.36
C GLY A 75 1.22 14.61 14.16
N ARG A 76 1.58 14.12 12.96
CA ARG A 76 1.58 14.92 11.71
C ARG A 76 0.21 14.99 11.02
N ILE A 77 -0.86 14.70 11.76
CA ILE A 77 -2.25 14.74 11.30
C ILE A 77 -3.09 15.55 12.30
N PRO A 78 -4.19 16.18 11.88
CA PRO A 78 -5.07 16.93 12.77
C PRO A 78 -5.55 16.10 13.96
N THR A 79 -5.63 16.72 15.14
CA THR A 79 -5.96 16.03 16.41
C THR A 79 -7.41 15.55 16.50
N TRP A 80 -8.30 16.06 15.65
CA TRP A 80 -9.69 15.61 15.58
C TRP A 80 -9.82 14.25 14.86
N ILE A 81 -8.78 13.81 14.15
CA ILE A 81 -8.79 12.51 13.48
C ILE A 81 -8.72 11.41 14.55
N PRO A 82 -9.63 10.43 14.53
CA PRO A 82 -9.70 9.41 15.55
C PRO A 82 -8.50 8.45 15.47
N ALA A 83 -8.14 7.87 16.62
CA ALA A 83 -6.97 7.00 16.73
C ALA A 83 -7.09 5.69 15.92
N ASP A 84 -8.31 5.28 15.55
CA ASP A 84 -8.58 4.12 14.71
C ASP A 84 -8.50 4.43 13.20
N ALA A 85 -8.17 5.67 12.82
CA ALA A 85 -8.13 6.06 11.42
C ALA A 85 -7.07 5.29 10.63
N THR A 86 -7.47 4.83 9.45
CA THR A 86 -6.62 4.12 8.49
C THR A 86 -6.67 4.77 7.10
N ASP A 87 -5.76 4.36 6.22
CA ASP A 87 -5.69 4.84 4.83
C ASP A 87 -5.67 6.37 4.72
N ILE A 88 -4.90 7.01 5.59
CA ILE A 88 -4.86 8.46 5.72
C ILE A 88 -4.06 9.04 4.57
N ARG A 89 -4.66 9.97 3.83
CA ARG A 89 -4.05 10.67 2.70
C ARG A 89 -4.21 12.16 2.92
N ILE A 90 -3.13 12.92 2.80
CA ILE A 90 -3.14 14.38 2.93
C ILE A 90 -2.41 14.98 1.74
N LYS A 91 -2.97 16.05 1.20
CA LYS A 91 -2.29 16.92 0.26
C LYS A 91 -2.52 18.38 0.64
N THR A 92 -1.44 19.07 0.91
CA THR A 92 -1.43 20.47 1.34
C THR A 92 -0.79 21.34 0.26
N SER A 93 -1.42 22.43 -0.13
CA SER A 93 -0.83 23.37 -1.08
C SER A 93 0.26 24.20 -0.41
N LEU A 94 1.45 24.28 -1.03
CA LEU A 94 2.53 25.16 -0.58
C LEU A 94 2.36 26.60 -1.09
N ARG A 95 1.23 26.91 -1.74
CA ARG A 95 0.84 28.27 -2.17
C ARG A 95 -0.36 28.83 -1.39
N GLY A 96 -0.78 28.15 -0.32
CA GLY A 96 -1.93 28.58 0.48
C GLY A 96 -3.30 28.34 -0.18
N GLU A 97 -3.37 27.42 -1.17
CA GLU A 97 -4.62 27.08 -1.87
C GLU A 97 -5.54 26.12 -1.09
N GLY A 98 -5.21 25.80 0.16
CA GLY A 98 -5.94 24.82 0.96
C GLY A 98 -5.21 23.51 1.15
N ALA A 99 -5.94 22.54 1.71
CA ALA A 99 -5.51 21.16 1.84
C ALA A 99 -6.70 20.22 1.64
N ILE A 100 -6.44 18.99 1.22
CA ILE A 100 -7.41 17.90 1.21
C ILE A 100 -6.87 16.74 2.03
N LEU A 101 -7.78 16.02 2.68
CA LEU A 101 -7.51 14.92 3.60
C LEU A 101 -8.57 13.85 3.41
N ALA A 102 -8.18 12.58 3.32
CA ALA A 102 -9.11 11.46 3.36
C ALA A 102 -8.60 10.39 4.32
N PHE A 103 -9.51 9.71 5.01
CA PHE A 103 -9.21 8.56 5.85
C PHE A 103 -10.43 7.64 5.95
N ARG A 104 -10.23 6.44 6.49
CA ARG A 104 -11.28 5.54 6.91
C ARG A 104 -11.28 5.39 8.42
N SER A 105 -12.44 5.23 9.04
CA SER A 105 -12.58 5.00 10.48
C SER A 105 -13.85 4.24 10.80
N ALA A 106 -13.81 3.38 11.82
CA ALA A 106 -15.01 2.76 12.37
C ALA A 106 -15.76 3.72 13.32
N THR A 107 -15.11 4.81 13.73
CA THR A 107 -15.74 5.90 14.47
C THR A 107 -16.78 6.58 13.59
N PRO A 108 -18.07 6.56 13.98
CA PRO A 108 -19.11 7.18 13.18
C PRO A 108 -18.98 8.72 13.22
N ALA A 109 -19.45 9.37 12.15
CA ALA A 109 -19.27 10.80 11.92
C ALA A 109 -19.76 11.68 13.08
N ASP A 110 -20.88 11.31 13.71
CA ASP A 110 -21.48 11.99 14.87
C ASP A 110 -20.61 11.94 16.15
N ARG A 111 -19.58 11.08 16.17
CA ARG A 111 -18.63 10.93 17.28
C ARG A 111 -17.24 11.48 16.98
N LEU A 112 -17.02 12.08 15.81
CA LEU A 112 -15.74 12.74 15.49
C LEU A 112 -15.51 14.04 16.29
N GLY A 113 -16.55 14.54 16.98
CA GLY A 113 -16.47 15.79 17.74
C GLY A 113 -16.43 17.03 16.84
N CYS A 114 -16.99 16.94 15.64
CA CYS A 114 -17.14 18.04 14.70
C CYS A 114 -18.54 18.67 14.82
N ASP A 115 -18.63 19.97 14.56
CA ASP A 115 -19.89 20.70 14.50
C ASP A 115 -20.54 20.57 13.12
N ALA A 116 -21.78 21.04 12.96
CA ALA A 116 -22.41 21.14 11.64
C ALA A 116 -21.70 22.19 10.78
N ALA A 117 -21.43 21.87 9.51
CA ALA A 117 -20.82 22.82 8.57
C ALA A 117 -21.79 23.95 8.17
N PRO A 118 -21.29 25.16 7.85
CA PRO A 118 -22.06 26.19 7.18
C PRO A 118 -22.59 25.71 5.82
N ALA A 119 -23.83 26.08 5.48
CA ALA A 119 -24.49 25.65 4.24
C ALA A 119 -23.80 26.15 2.96
N ASP A 120 -23.04 27.25 3.05
CA ASP A 120 -22.30 27.91 1.97
C ASP A 120 -20.80 27.54 1.95
N SER A 121 -20.43 26.44 2.60
CA SER A 121 -19.07 25.92 2.62
C SER A 121 -18.49 25.71 1.22
N ALA A 122 -17.36 26.35 0.95
CA ALA A 122 -16.68 26.24 -0.33
C ALA A 122 -16.03 24.86 -0.51
N ALA A 123 -16.08 24.33 -1.74
CA ALA A 123 -15.34 23.14 -2.13
C ALA A 123 -13.82 23.39 -2.11
N PRO A 124 -12.99 22.34 -1.95
CA PRO A 124 -11.54 22.48 -1.99
C PRO A 124 -11.04 22.95 -3.36
N THR A 125 -10.07 23.86 -3.34
CA THR A 125 -9.32 24.24 -4.56
C THR A 125 -8.23 23.23 -4.89
N VAL A 126 -7.66 22.57 -3.87
CA VAL A 126 -6.71 21.47 -4.04
C VAL A 126 -7.43 20.23 -4.54
N GLN A 127 -6.90 19.61 -5.60
CA GLN A 127 -7.44 18.41 -6.22
C GLN A 127 -6.37 17.33 -6.35
N ASP A 128 -6.81 16.07 -6.35
CA ASP A 128 -5.99 14.90 -6.63
C ASP A 128 -6.87 13.77 -7.20
N THR A 129 -6.23 12.77 -7.80
CA THR A 129 -6.87 11.59 -8.40
C THR A 129 -7.66 10.72 -7.42
N TRP A 130 -7.39 10.85 -6.12
CA TRP A 130 -8.09 10.13 -5.07
C TRP A 130 -9.22 10.94 -4.43
N TRP A 131 -9.35 12.23 -4.77
CA TRP A 131 -10.45 13.05 -4.29
C TRP A 131 -11.72 12.73 -5.09
N PRO A 132 -12.90 12.65 -4.45
CA PRO A 132 -14.14 12.40 -5.18
C PRO A 132 -14.49 13.51 -6.19
N ASP A 133 -15.03 13.11 -7.34
CA ASP A 133 -15.59 14.00 -8.37
C ASP A 133 -17.04 13.58 -8.67
N PRO A 134 -18.06 14.42 -8.36
CA PRO A 134 -17.93 15.76 -7.80
C PRO A 134 -17.43 15.75 -6.35
N SER A 135 -16.80 16.84 -5.93
CA SER A 135 -16.37 17.03 -4.54
C SER A 135 -17.58 16.95 -3.59
N PRO A 136 -17.47 16.27 -2.44
CA PRO A 136 -18.56 16.19 -1.49
C PRO A 136 -18.89 17.57 -0.90
N ALA A 137 -20.17 17.78 -0.57
CA ALA A 137 -20.61 18.95 0.16
C ALA A 137 -20.24 18.81 1.64
N ALA A 138 -19.79 19.90 2.28
CA ALA A 138 -19.44 19.87 3.69
C ALA A 138 -20.68 19.58 4.54
N ALA A 139 -20.58 18.57 5.40
CA ALA A 139 -21.60 18.28 6.40
C ALA A 139 -21.13 18.68 7.81
N MET A 140 -19.81 18.68 8.03
CA MET A 140 -19.20 18.89 9.33
C MET A 140 -18.09 19.94 9.26
N ALA A 141 -17.92 20.68 10.35
CA ALA A 141 -16.78 21.56 10.60
C ALA A 141 -16.01 21.00 11.81
N CYS A 142 -14.80 20.52 11.55
CA CYS A 142 -13.89 19.95 12.54
C CYS A 142 -12.85 21.00 12.99
N GLY A 143 -12.08 20.68 14.02
CA GLY A 143 -11.06 21.58 14.57
C GLY A 143 -10.13 22.18 13.52
N ASP A 144 -9.59 23.36 13.79
CA ASP A 144 -8.66 24.10 12.92
C ASP A 144 -9.24 24.51 11.54
N GLY A 145 -10.57 24.62 11.45
CA GLY A 145 -11.26 25.10 10.24
C GLY A 145 -11.38 24.06 9.14
N TRP A 146 -11.18 22.78 9.47
CA TRP A 146 -11.41 21.66 8.54
C TRP A 146 -12.90 21.50 8.27
N LEU A 147 -13.28 21.47 7.00
CA LEU A 147 -14.60 21.05 6.57
C LEU A 147 -14.55 19.56 6.25
N ALA A 148 -15.59 18.80 6.54
CA ALA A 148 -15.61 17.37 6.33
C ALA A 148 -16.96 16.85 5.87
N ALA A 149 -16.91 15.74 5.15
CA ALA A 149 -18.04 14.95 4.73
C ALA A 149 -17.72 13.47 4.96
N ALA A 150 -18.66 12.74 5.55
CA ALA A 150 -18.55 11.30 5.74
C ALA A 150 -19.41 10.58 4.69
N ASP A 151 -18.88 9.47 4.18
CA ASP A 151 -19.58 8.51 3.34
C ASP A 151 -19.25 7.10 3.85
N GLY A 152 -20.18 6.52 4.61
CA GLY A 152 -19.95 5.26 5.32
C GLY A 152 -18.80 5.36 6.33
N ASP A 153 -17.76 4.55 6.13
CA ASP A 153 -16.53 4.54 6.91
C ASP A 153 -15.47 5.52 6.40
N ALA A 154 -15.66 6.13 5.22
CA ALA A 154 -14.73 7.08 4.63
C ALA A 154 -15.08 8.52 5.02
N VAL A 155 -14.07 9.30 5.36
CA VAL A 155 -14.21 10.72 5.64
C VAL A 155 -13.31 11.51 4.70
N HIS A 156 -13.89 12.50 4.05
CA HIS A 156 -13.21 13.45 3.18
C HIS A 156 -13.26 14.81 3.83
N ALA A 157 -12.11 15.39 4.13
CA ALA A 157 -11.98 16.67 4.78
C ALA A 157 -11.07 17.62 3.99
N TRP A 158 -11.28 18.91 4.13
CA TRP A 158 -10.49 19.92 3.44
C TRP A 158 -10.40 21.23 4.21
N LEU A 159 -9.32 21.96 3.93
CA LEU A 159 -9.15 23.34 4.32
C LEU A 159 -9.40 24.22 3.10
N PRO A 160 -10.31 25.22 3.20
CA PRO A 160 -10.43 26.26 2.21
C PRO A 160 -9.12 27.02 1.95
N LYS A 161 -9.07 27.73 0.82
CA LYS A 161 -7.99 28.68 0.53
C LYS A 161 -7.93 29.75 1.61
N GLY A 162 -6.72 30.08 2.08
CA GLY A 162 -6.51 31.10 3.11
C GLY A 162 -6.86 30.66 4.53
N SER A 163 -7.08 29.36 4.77
CA SER A 163 -7.25 28.84 6.11
C SER A 163 -5.99 29.04 6.97
N PRO A 164 -6.13 29.50 8.23
CA PRO A 164 -4.99 29.75 9.13
C PRO A 164 -4.23 28.48 9.51
N ALA A 165 -4.87 27.31 9.41
CA ALA A 165 -4.24 26.01 9.66
C ALA A 165 -3.14 25.62 8.64
N LEU A 166 -2.92 26.44 7.60
CA LEU A 166 -1.86 26.27 6.62
C LEU A 166 -0.56 27.00 6.98
N ASP A 167 -0.56 27.88 7.98
CA ASP A 167 0.60 28.71 8.38
C ASP A 167 1.62 27.96 9.27
N LEU A 168 1.74 26.64 9.10
CA LEU A 168 2.64 25.75 9.88
C LEU A 168 4.08 25.74 9.35
#